data_AF-A0A355B171-F1
#
_entry.id   AF-A0A355B171-F1
#
_cell.length_a   1.000
_cell.length_b   1.000
_cell.length_c   1.000
_cell.angle_alpha   90.00
_cell.angle_beta   90.00
_cell.angle_gamma   90.00
#
_symmetry.space_group_name_H-M   'P 1'
#
loop_
_entity.id
_entity.type
_entity.pdbx_description
1 polymer ?
#
loop_
_entity_poly.entity_id
_entity_poly.type
_entity_poly.pdbx_seq_one_letter_code
_entity_poly.pdbx_strand_id
1 'polypeptide(L)' 'MQIQLNGEARKVEGGATLAELLDTLGLEVSGLAVAVNMEIVRRGDYAATKFSEGDEIEIVRAVGGG' A
#
# COMPACT_ATOMS: atom_id res chain seq x y z
N MET A 1 6.45 2.30 -12.87
CA MET A 1 7.57 2.42 -11.91
C MET A 1 7.71 1.13 -11.13
N GLN A 2 8.85 0.93 -10.46
CA GLN A 2 9.07 -0.22 -9.59
C GLN A 2 8.99 0.22 -8.12
N ILE A 3 8.31 -0.58 -7.31
CA ILE A 3 8.18 -0.42 -5.85
C ILE A 3 8.65 -1.70 -5.17
N GLN A 4 8.89 -1.65 -3.87
CA GLN A 4 9.05 -2.83 -3.02
C GLN A 4 7.74 -3.06 -2.27
N LEU A 5 7.11 -4.22 -2.44
CA LEU A 5 5.88 -4.58 -1.73
C LEU A 5 6.15 -5.76 -0.82
N ASN A 6 6.09 -5.57 0.50
CA ASN A 6 6.41 -6.59 1.50
C ASN A 6 7.78 -7.27 1.24
N GLY A 7 8.77 -6.49 0.82
CA GLY A 7 10.12 -6.97 0.48
C GLY A 7 10.28 -7.57 -0.92
N GLU A 8 9.21 -7.64 -1.73
CA GLU A 8 9.26 -8.14 -3.10
C GLU A 8 9.12 -7.01 -4.14
N ALA A 9 10.03 -7.01 -5.12
CA ALA A 9 9.98 -6.04 -6.20
C ALA A 9 8.73 -6.21 -7.06
N ARG A 10 7.96 -5.12 -7.21
CA ARG A 10 6.73 -5.11 -7.99
C ARG A 10 6.69 -3.92 -8.94
N LYS A 11 6.19 -4.15 -10.15
CA LYS A 11 5.92 -3.08 -11.12
C LYS A 11 4.49 -2.57 -10.97
N VAL A 12 4.33 -1.26 -10.92
CA VAL A 12 3.03 -0.57 -10.89
C VAL A 12 2.97 0.50 -11.98
N GLU A 13 1.75 0.85 -12.40
CA GLU A 13 1.53 1.92 -13.37
C GLU A 13 1.93 3.28 -12.82
N GLY A 14 2.35 4.18 -13.71
CA GLY A 14 2.72 5.54 -13.34
C GLY A 14 1.51 6.31 -12.82
N GLY A 15 1.58 6.82 -11.59
CA GLY A 15 0.47 7.53 -10.95
C GLY A 15 -0.58 6.65 -10.27
N ALA A 16 -0.37 5.32 -10.24
CA ALA A 16 -1.20 4.40 -9.48
C ALA A 16 -1.25 4.79 -8.00
N THR A 17 -2.40 4.57 -7.39
CA THR A 17 -2.69 4.88 -5.99
C THR A 17 -2.62 3.64 -5.13
N LEU A 18 -2.57 3.85 -3.81
CA LEU A 18 -2.62 2.76 -2.85
C LEU A 18 -3.92 1.95 -2.94
N ALA A 19 -5.05 2.62 -3.16
CA ALA A 19 -6.35 1.96 -3.35
C ALA A 19 -6.34 1.03 -4.58
N GLU A 20 -5.84 1.50 -5.71
CA GLU A 20 -5.71 0.70 -6.94
C GLU A 20 -4.78 -0.50 -6.73
N LEU A 21 -3.65 -0.32 -6.03
CA LEU A 21 -2.76 -1.43 -5.71
C LEU A 21 -3.48 -2.51 -4.89
N LEU A 22 -4.23 -2.13 -3.86
CA LEU A 22 -4.98 -3.08 -3.02
C LEU A 22 -6.07 -3.81 -3.82
N ASP A 23 -6.74 -3.12 -4.74
CA ASP A 23 -7.74 -3.71 -5.63
C ASP A 23 -7.11 -4.72 -6.60
N THR A 24 -5.98 -4.39 -7.23
CA THR A 24 -5.25 -5.33 -8.11
C THR A 24 -4.72 -6.56 -7.37
N LEU A 25 -4.48 -6.42 -6.07
CA LEU A 25 -4.07 -7.52 -5.18
C LEU A 25 -5.26 -8.38 -4.73
N GLY A 26 -6.51 -7.96 -4.99
CA GLY A 26 -7.71 -8.61 -4.47
C GLY A 26 -7.80 -8.57 -2.95
N LEU A 27 -7.17 -7.57 -2.31
CA LEU A 27 -7.12 -7.45 -0.87
C LEU A 27 -8.31 -6.64 -0.37
N GLU A 28 -9.11 -7.26 0.49
CA GLU A 28 -10.13 -6.55 1.21
C GLU A 28 -9.47 -5.63 2.23
N VAL A 29 -9.70 -4.32 2.11
CA VAL A 29 -9.02 -3.32 2.95
C VAL A 29 -9.43 -3.47 4.44
N SER A 30 -10.55 -4.15 4.73
CA SER A 30 -11.05 -4.35 6.10
C SER A 30 -10.02 -5.13 6.92
N GLY A 31 -9.56 -4.54 8.04
CA GLY A 31 -8.54 -5.17 8.88
C GLY A 31 -7.11 -5.17 8.33
N LEU A 32 -6.80 -4.36 7.31
CA LEU A 32 -5.41 -4.13 6.85
C LEU A 32 -4.91 -2.75 7.28
N ALA A 33 -3.64 -2.68 7.64
CA ALA A 33 -2.86 -1.46 7.79
C ALA A 33 -1.78 -1.43 6.71
N VAL A 34 -1.54 -0.25 6.15
CA VAL A 34 -0.57 -0.07 5.07
C VAL A 34 0.41 1.03 5.45
N ALA A 35 1.70 0.75 5.31
CA ALA A 35 2.77 1.73 5.45
C ALA A 35 3.42 1.99 4.09
N VAL A 36 3.81 3.23 3.85
CA VAL A 36 4.66 3.63 2.71
C VAL A 36 5.90 4.27 3.30
N ASN A 37 7.08 3.74 2.99
CA ASN A 37 8.38 4.19 3.51
C ASN A 37 8.39 4.30 5.05
N MET A 38 7.90 3.25 5.72
CA MET A 38 7.73 3.16 7.19
C MET A 38 6.69 4.14 7.80
N GLU A 39 5.96 4.90 6.98
CA GLU A 39 4.91 5.80 7.44
C GLU A 39 3.52 5.18 7.22
N ILE A 40 2.73 5.06 8.29
CA ILE A 40 1.37 4.52 8.22
C ILE A 40 0.47 5.48 7.45
N VAL A 41 -0.07 5.00 6.33
CA VAL A 41 -1.06 5.74 5.56
C VAL A 41 -2.43 5.52 6.18
N ARG A 42 -3.21 6.59 6.38
CA ARG A 42 -4.59 6.43 6.86
C ARG A 42 -5.45 5.92 5.73
N ARG A 43 -6.40 5.03 6.06
CA ARG A 43 -7.33 4.44 5.08
C ARG A 43 -8.07 5.46 4.21
N GLY A 44 -8.42 6.62 4.77
CA GLY A 44 -9.07 7.71 4.04
C GLY A 44 -8.20 8.34 2.95
N ASP A 45 -6.88 8.18 3.05
CA ASP A 45 -5.91 8.76 2.12
C ASP A 45 -5.50 7.78 1.01
N TYR A 46 -5.90 6.50 1.07
CA TYR A 46 -5.44 5.46 0.13
C TYR A 46 -5.72 5.80 -1.34
N ALA A 47 -6.84 6.46 -1.63
CA ALA A 47 -7.19 6.87 -2.99
C ALA A 47 -6.39 8.11 -3.47
N ALA A 48 -5.77 8.85 -2.56
CA ALA A 48 -4.97 10.03 -2.87
C ALA A 48 -3.46 9.75 -2.81
N THR A 49 -3.02 8.74 -2.05
CA THR A 49 -1.63 8.32 -1.94
C THR A 49 -1.17 7.66 -3.23
N LYS A 50 -0.31 8.37 -3.97
CA LYS A 50 0.37 7.85 -5.17
C LYS A 50 1.76 7.35 -4.80
N PHE A 51 2.24 6.39 -5.57
CA PHE A 51 3.62 5.89 -5.41
C PHE A 51 4.64 6.76 -6.16
N SER A 52 5.84 6.73 -5.64
CA SER A 52 7.07 7.14 -6.31
C SER A 52 7.92 5.91 -6.64
N GLU A 53 8.87 6.07 -7.56
CA GLU A 53 9.80 5.00 -7.90
C GLU A 53 10.70 4.66 -6.69
N GLY A 54 10.77 3.38 -6.36
CA GLY A 54 11.56 2.88 -5.24
C GLY A 54 10.84 2.86 -3.89
N ASP A 55 9.59 3.32 -3.80
CA ASP A 55 8.82 3.29 -2.55
C ASP A 55 8.74 1.88 -1.96
N GLU A 56 8.82 1.79 -0.63
CA GLU A 56 8.64 0.56 0.13
C GLU A 56 7.26 0.53 0.78
N ILE A 57 6.45 -0.45 0.39
CA ILE A 57 5.07 -0.61 0.82
C ILE A 57 5.01 -1.86 1.71
N GLU A 58 4.56 -1.68 2.95
CA GLU A 58 4.24 -2.79 3.84
C GLU A 58 2.74 -2.88 4.03
N ILE A 59 2.17 -4.07 3.79
CA ILE A 59 0.77 -4.38 4.05
C ILE A 59 0.73 -5.45 5.13
N VAL A 60 0.18 -5.08 6.28
CA VAL A 60 0.04 -5.98 7.43
C VAL A 60 -1.43 -6.10 7.84
N ARG A 61 -1.79 -7.22 8.46
CA ARG A 61 -3.09 -7.31 9.14
C ARG A 61 -3.07 -6.39 10.35
N ALA A 62 -4.05 -5.51 10.43
CA ALA A 62 -4.29 -4.72 11.62
C ALA A 62 -4.73 -5.67 12.75
N VAL A 63 -3.87 -5.86 13.74
CA VAL A 63 -4.25 -6.48 15.00
C VAL A 63 -5.05 -5.44 15.79
N GLY A 64 -6.35 -5.67 15.95
CA GLY A 64 -7.20 -4.87 16.82
C GLY A 64 -6.75 -5.05 18.26
N GLY A 65 -5.94 -4.13 18.75
CA GLY A 65 -5.64 -4.02 20.18
C GLY A 65 -6.84 -3.41 20.88
N GLY A 66 -7.50 -4.19 21.74
CA GLY A 66 -8.27 -3.66 22.86
C GLY A 66 -7.35 -3.26 24.00
#